data_AF-A0A9E2TP03-F1
#
_entry.id   AF-A0A9E2TP03-F1
#
_cell.length_a   1.000
_cell.length_b   1.000
_cell.length_c   1.000
_cell.angle_alpha   90.00
_cell.angle_beta   90.00
_cell.angle_gamma   90.00
#
_symmetry.space_group_name_H-M   'P 1'
#
loop_
_entity.id
_entity.type
_entity.pdbx_description
1 polymer ?
#
loop_
_entity_poly.entity_id
_entity_poly.type
_entity_poly.pdbx_seq_one_letter_code
_entity_poly.pdbx_strand_id
1 'polypeptide(L)' 'MDCPNPPPINTYLSLRLELSATELPIIVDLAAVRWAKGSECGLHFLSIQPPQRQRLLAFVNRRA' A
#
# COMPACT_ATOMS: atom_id res chain seq x y z
N MET A 1 3.12 -10.88 -14.61
CA MET A 1 1.86 -10.12 -14.82
C MET A 1 2.16 -8.68 -14.48
N ASP A 2 2.82 -7.99 -15.39
CA ASP A 2 2.98 -6.55 -15.32
C ASP A 2 1.59 -5.97 -15.54
N CYS A 3 1.06 -5.20 -14.58
CA CYS A 3 -0.16 -4.43 -14.79
C CYS A 3 0.26 -3.13 -15.50
N PRO A 4 0.12 -3.02 -16.83
CA PRO A 4 0.64 -1.87 -17.58
C PRO A 4 -0.06 -0.56 -17.21
N ASN A 5 -1.24 -0.64 -16.59
CA ASN A 5 -2.02 0.52 -16.18
C ASN A 5 -2.38 0.40 -14.69
N PRO A 6 -2.13 1.45 -13.88
CA PRO A 6 -2.61 1.49 -12.51
C PRO A 6 -4.14 1.41 -12.48
N PRO A 7 -4.74 0.90 -11.40
CA PRO A 7 -6.19 0.88 -11.27
C PRO A 7 -6.75 2.32 -11.36
N PRO A 8 -7.97 2.51 -11.89
CA PRO A 8 -8.60 3.83 -11.99
C PRO A 8 -8.68 4.57 -10.64
N ILE A 9 -8.76 5.90 -10.68
CA ILE A 9 -9.01 6.71 -9.47
C ILE A 9 -10.35 6.29 -8.84
N ASN A 10 -10.41 6.29 -7.51
CA ASN A 10 -11.53 5.79 -6.70
C ASN A 10 -11.77 4.27 -6.78
N THR A 11 -10.84 3.51 -7.35
CA THR A 11 -10.85 2.05 -7.17
C THR A 11 -10.45 1.72 -5.72
N TYR A 12 -11.22 0.83 -5.11
CA TYR A 12 -10.98 0.32 -3.75
C TYR A 12 -10.30 -1.05 -3.85
N LEU A 13 -9.19 -1.23 -3.14
CA LEU A 13 -8.36 -2.42 -3.19
C LEU A 13 -7.88 -2.79 -1.79
N SER A 14 -7.68 -4.08 -1.55
CA SER A 14 -6.87 -4.54 -0.43
C SER A 14 -5.41 -4.67 -0.90
N LEU A 15 -4.45 -4.38 -0.03
CA LEU A 15 -3.03 -4.42 -0.37
C LEU A 15 -2.27 -5.40 0.51
N ARG A 16 -1.27 -6.03 -0.10
CA ARG A 16 -0.25 -6.81 0.58
C ARG A 16 1.10 -6.18 0.24
N LEU A 17 1.72 -5.55 1.23
CA LEU A 17 2.99 -4.84 1.09
C LEU A 17 4.14 -5.75 1.57
N GLU A 18 5.01 -6.15 0.65
CA GLU A 18 6.23 -6.90 0.96
C GLU A 18 7.36 -5.91 1.30
N LEU A 19 7.68 -5.75 2.58
CA LEU A 19 8.70 -4.79 3.03
C LEU A 19 10.14 -5.31 2.89
N SER A 20 10.34 -6.60 3.13
CA SER A 20 11.60 -7.31 2.98
C SER A 20 11.33 -8.81 2.81
N ALA A 21 12.30 -9.56 2.28
CA ALA A 21 12.15 -11.00 2.05
C ALA A 21 11.99 -11.82 3.35
N THR A 22 12.35 -11.24 4.50
CA THR A 22 12.37 -11.92 5.81
C THR A 22 11.26 -11.46 6.75
N GLU A 23 10.62 -10.33 6.48
CA GLU A 23 9.55 -9.81 7.32
C GLU A 23 8.18 -10.24 6.80
N LEU A 24 7.23 -10.46 7.71
CA LEU A 24 5.85 -10.74 7.31
C LEU A 24 5.28 -9.54 6.53
N PRO A 25 4.49 -9.77 5.46
CA PRO A 25 3.89 -8.69 4.72
C PRO A 25 2.96 -7.85 5.60
N ILE A 26 2.81 -6.58 5.23
CA ILE A 26 1.82 -5.70 5.82
C ILE A 26 0.53 -5.80 5.00
N ILE A 27 -0.56 -6.15 5.67
CA ILE A 27 -1.88 -6.21 5.06
C ILE A 27 -2.62 -4.90 5.32
N VAL A 28 -3.09 -4.29 4.24
CA VAL A 28 -4.00 -3.14 4.27
C VAL A 28 -5.36 -3.63 3.83
N ASP A 29 -6.31 -3.63 4.76
CA ASP A 29 -7.65 -4.19 4.53
C ASP A 29 -8.38 -3.41 3.43
N LEU A 30 -8.24 -2.07 3.44
CA LEU A 30 -8.85 -1.20 2.45
C LEU A 30 -7.96 0.00 2.12
N ALA A 31 -7.69 0.19 0.84
CA ALA A 31 -7.09 1.38 0.27
C ALA A 31 -7.89 1.87 -0.92
N ALA A 32 -7.76 3.16 -1.24
CA ALA A 32 -8.37 3.75 -2.42
C ALA A 32 -7.32 4.46 -3.26
N VAL A 33 -7.39 4.32 -4.58
CA VAL A 33 -6.57 5.08 -5.52
C VAL A 33 -7.01 6.54 -5.49
N ARG A 34 -6.08 7.45 -5.19
CA ARG A 34 -6.31 8.89 -5.14
C ARG A 34 -5.75 9.63 -6.34
N TRP A 35 -4.68 9.11 -6.92
CA TRP A 35 -4.14 9.63 -8.18
C TRP A 35 -3.48 8.49 -8.95
N ALA A 36 -3.43 8.65 -10.26
CA ALA A 36 -2.72 7.76 -11.18
C ALA A 36 -1.99 8.62 -12.22
N LYS A 37 -0.73 8.31 -12.48
CA LYS A 37 0.11 9.01 -13.47
C LYS A 37 1.06 8.02 -14.12
N GLY A 38 0.89 7.77 -15.42
CA GLY A 38 1.67 6.75 -16.12
C GLY A 38 1.45 5.38 -15.48
N SER A 39 2.53 4.73 -15.05
CA SER A 39 2.52 3.44 -14.35
C SER A 39 2.46 3.57 -12.82
N GLU A 40 2.39 4.78 -12.29
CA GLU A 40 2.38 5.04 -10.84
C GLU A 40 0.98 5.40 -10.36
N CYS A 41 0.68 5.05 -9.11
CA CYS A 41 -0.52 5.51 -8.44
C CYS A 41 -0.27 5.78 -6.96
N GLY A 42 -1.04 6.74 -6.44
CA GLY A 42 -1.10 7.04 -5.02
C GLY A 42 -2.31 6.39 -4.40
N LEU A 43 -2.07 5.72 -3.28
CA LEU A 43 -3.09 5.02 -2.52
C LEU A 43 -3.29 5.71 -1.17
N HIS A 44 -4.54 5.83 -0.75
CA HIS A 44 -4.89 6.26 0.60
C HIS A 44 -5.42 5.07 1.38
N PHE A 45 -4.79 4.76 2.52
CA PHE A 45 -5.16 3.61 3.34
C PHE A 45 -6.35 4.00 4.22
N LEU A 46 -7.51 3.44 3.90
CA LEU A 46 -8.78 3.70 4.58
C LEU A 46 -8.94 2.82 5.81
N SER A 47 -8.47 1.57 5.74
CA SER A 47 -8.53 0.63 6.85
C SER A 47 -7.25 -0.20 6.91
N ILE A 48 -6.60 -0.16 8.06
CA ILE A 48 -5.41 -0.95 8.37
C ILE A 48 -5.42 -1.26 9.86
N GLN A 49 -5.14 -2.51 10.22
CA GLN A 49 -5.10 -2.90 11.61
C GLN A 49 -4.00 -2.15 12.40
N PRO A 50 -4.23 -1.77 13.67
CA PRO A 50 -3.27 -1.00 14.46
C PRO A 50 -1.85 -1.61 14.52
N PRO A 51 -1.66 -2.93 14.70
CA PRO A 51 -0.32 -3.53 14.69
C PRO A 51 0.38 -3.38 13.33
N GLN A 52 -0.37 -3.55 12.23
CA GLN A 52 0.15 -3.40 10.87
C GLN A 52 0.53 -1.94 10.59
N ARG A 53 -0.27 -0.98 11.06
CA ARG A 53 0.05 0.46 10.97
C ARG A 53 1.33 0.82 11.73
N GLN A 54 1.52 0.28 12.94
CA GLN A 54 2.73 0.51 13.72
C GLN A 54 3.97 -0.02 13.00
N ARG A 55 3.90 -1.23 12.44
CA ARG A 55 4.99 -1.82 11.64
C ARG A 55 5.32 -0.96 10.42
N LEU A 56 4.29 -0.48 9.71
CA LEU A 56 4.46 0.41 8.56
C LEU A 56 5.15 1.72 8.94
N LEU A 57 4.70 2.36 10.02
CA LEU A 57 5.31 3.62 10.50
C LEU A 57 6.76 3.40 10.94
N ALA A 58 7.05 2.30 11.65
CA ALA A 58 8.41 1.96 12.03
C ALA A 58 9.31 1.76 10.79
N PHE A 59 8.79 1.14 9.73
CA PHE A 59 9.52 0.98 8.47
C PHE A 59 9.79 2.32 7.77
N VAL A 60 8.77 3.18 7.63
CA VAL A 60 8.90 4.50 6.99
C VAL A 60 9.87 5.39 7.77
N ASN A 61 9.78 5.40 9.10
CA ASN A 61 10.64 6.22 9.95
C ASN A 61 12.11 5.75 9.99
N ARG A 62 12.39 4.48 9.67
CA ARG A 62 13.78 3.99 9.53
C ARG A 62 14.47 4.48 8.25
N ARG A 63 13.69 4.91 7.26
CA ARG A 63 14.17 5.36 5.94
C ARG A 63 14.12 6.88 5.77
N ALA A 64 13.79 7.63 6.83
CA ALA A 64 13.78 9.10 6.85
C ALA A 64 15.06 9.68 7.46
#